data_AF-A0A3C1F8K1-F1
#
_entry.id   AF-A0A3C1F8K1-F1
#
_cell.length_a   1.000
_cell.length_b   1.000
_cell.length_c   1.000
_cell.angle_alpha   90.00
_cell.angle_beta   90.00
_cell.angle_gamma   90.00
#
_symmetry.space_group_name_H-M   'P 1'
#
loop_
_entity.id
_entity.type
_entity.pdbx_description
1 polymer ?
#
loop_
_entity_poly.entity_id
_entity_poly.type
_entity_poly.pdbx_seq_one_letter_code
_entity_poly.pdbx_strand_id
1 'polypeptide(L)'
;MAKVLSVLLALLVFASPLYCDEAAKRKQELEKLKNAAAEKERELQKYRKQAQQISQEISALENQKARAEQRKNKVESDITYVEQNLLSIEDKRAALERSMPMWQGVVQEELTQYYFTPSCAACPGGYSLEQEIFVDRMVTHKAAFAAELKKENKEAKERLHSFEERNKKLMAQSSQIKQEQAVISQSFNKKKKDLDVTQRKADAVRKEINELNKSAAELNNLLASFERKRKAADAKKAAASKTPVKKSTTGPRIDAARHSLPWPVAGTVISKFGKEYRADLNTWIFRDGIKISAKAGEPVRTAAEGSVIYAGPFRSYGNVVIVDHNKGFFTIYGFLKEISASVGDKLPVQGVIGTAGQDTQSSSGTGKSAVYFEIRQGTTAVDPQEWLK
;
A
#
# COMPACT_ATOMS: atom_id res chain seq x y z
N MET A 1 88.03 -19.10 -12.29
CA MET A 1 87.11 -20.14 -12.81
C MET A 1 86.15 -20.51 -11.69
N ALA A 2 85.00 -19.87 -11.63
CA ALA A 2 83.70 -20.33 -12.15
C ALA A 2 82.93 -21.10 -11.06
N LYS A 3 82.06 -20.35 -10.37
CA LYS A 3 81.15 -20.81 -9.31
C LYS A 3 79.82 -21.26 -9.93
N VAL A 4 79.41 -22.47 -9.54
CA VAL A 4 78.07 -22.88 -9.10
C VAL A 4 76.97 -21.80 -9.21
N LEU A 5 75.91 -22.06 -9.97
CA LEU A 5 74.53 -21.70 -9.58
C LEU A 5 73.47 -22.38 -10.47
N SER A 6 72.70 -23.26 -9.82
CA SER A 6 71.23 -23.32 -9.85
C SER A 6 70.48 -23.75 -11.12
N VAL A 7 70.25 -25.06 -11.12
CA VAL A 7 68.94 -25.74 -11.27
C VAL A 7 67.70 -24.86 -11.01
N LEU A 8 66.63 -25.18 -11.75
CA LEU A 8 65.25 -24.68 -11.68
C LEU A 8 64.91 -23.46 -12.56
N LEU A 9 65.27 -23.56 -13.84
CA LEU A 9 64.54 -22.95 -14.95
C LEU A 9 63.29 -23.79 -15.28
N ALA A 10 62.38 -23.95 -14.33
CA ALA A 10 61.09 -24.63 -14.54
C ALA A 10 60.09 -24.14 -13.49
N LEU A 11 59.49 -22.97 -13.75
CA LEU A 11 58.13 -22.56 -13.35
C LEU A 11 57.92 -21.13 -13.84
N LEU A 12 57.94 -20.99 -15.16
CA LEU A 12 57.17 -19.96 -15.84
C LEU A 12 55.68 -20.28 -15.62
N VAL A 13 54.88 -19.21 -15.56
CA VAL A 13 53.41 -19.15 -15.45
C VAL A 13 52.88 -19.11 -14.02
N PHE A 14 52.00 -18.12 -13.79
CA PHE A 14 51.17 -17.84 -12.61
C PHE A 14 51.77 -16.97 -11.51
N ALA A 15 51.55 -15.65 -11.63
CA ALA A 15 50.84 -14.89 -10.58
C ALA A 15 50.60 -13.44 -11.03
N SER A 16 49.45 -13.22 -11.66
CA SER A 16 48.74 -11.93 -11.58
C SER A 16 47.38 -12.16 -10.92
N PRO A 17 47.23 -12.30 -9.59
CA PRO A 17 45.90 -12.54 -9.00
C PRO A 17 45.38 -11.38 -8.13
N LEU A 18 46.22 -10.62 -7.42
CA LEU A 18 45.75 -9.89 -6.24
C LEU A 18 44.96 -8.59 -6.53
N TYR A 19 45.19 -7.91 -7.65
CA TYR A 19 44.40 -6.73 -8.05
C TYR A 19 43.13 -7.10 -8.85
N CYS A 20 43.06 -8.33 -9.37
CA CYS A 20 41.86 -8.82 -10.05
C CYS A 20 40.77 -9.22 -9.03
N ASP A 21 41.18 -9.65 -7.83
CA ASP A 21 40.28 -10.23 -6.83
C ASP A 21 39.31 -9.21 -6.19
N GLU A 22 39.73 -7.96 -5.94
CA GLU A 22 38.88 -6.96 -5.26
C GLU A 22 37.93 -6.21 -6.20
N ALA A 23 38.36 -5.95 -7.44
CA ALA A 23 37.45 -5.47 -8.49
C ALA A 23 36.41 -6.55 -8.87
N ALA A 24 36.81 -7.83 -8.86
CA ALA A 24 35.89 -8.95 -9.06
C ALA A 24 34.88 -9.07 -7.91
N LYS A 25 35.30 -8.97 -6.65
CA LYS A 25 34.40 -8.97 -5.48
C LYS A 25 33.38 -7.83 -5.51
N ARG A 26 33.80 -6.60 -5.83
CA ARG A 26 32.88 -5.45 -5.94
C ARG A 26 31.94 -5.55 -7.15
N LYS A 27 32.39 -6.12 -8.27
CA LYS A 27 31.49 -6.48 -9.38
C LYS A 27 30.46 -7.53 -8.94
N GLN A 28 30.87 -8.51 -8.15
CA GLN A 28 29.97 -9.52 -7.61
C GLN A 28 28.93 -8.91 -6.65
N GLU A 29 29.31 -7.95 -5.82
CA GLU A 29 28.38 -7.18 -4.96
C GLU A 29 27.40 -6.35 -5.78
N LEU A 30 27.87 -5.69 -6.85
CA LEU A 30 27.00 -4.93 -7.76
C LEU A 30 25.95 -5.85 -8.41
N GLU A 31 26.36 -7.03 -8.88
CA GLU A 31 25.43 -7.99 -9.45
C GLU A 31 24.44 -8.53 -8.41
N LYS A 32 24.88 -8.75 -7.15
CA LYS A 32 23.96 -9.09 -6.05
C LYS A 32 22.92 -7.99 -5.79
N LEU A 33 23.33 -6.72 -5.77
CA LEU A 33 22.41 -5.60 -5.57
C LEU A 33 21.40 -5.46 -6.73
N LYS A 34 21.87 -5.62 -7.97
CA LYS A 34 20.99 -5.63 -9.15
C LYS A 34 19.99 -6.78 -9.11
N ASN A 35 20.44 -7.98 -8.74
CA ASN A 35 19.56 -9.15 -8.62
C ASN A 35 18.51 -8.94 -7.51
N ALA A 36 18.91 -8.38 -6.36
CA ALA A 36 17.98 -8.03 -5.28
C ALA A 36 16.95 -6.98 -5.72
N ALA A 37 17.37 -5.95 -6.46
CA ALA A 37 16.47 -4.94 -7.03
C ALA A 37 15.48 -5.58 -8.03
N ALA A 38 15.97 -6.46 -8.92
CA ALA A 38 15.13 -7.16 -9.88
C ALA A 38 14.12 -8.11 -9.22
N GLU A 39 14.49 -8.78 -8.13
CA GLU A 39 13.59 -9.62 -7.34
C GLU A 39 12.47 -8.78 -6.69
N LYS A 40 12.84 -7.65 -6.09
CA LYS A 40 11.89 -6.68 -5.52
C LYS A 40 10.97 -6.08 -6.58
N GLU A 41 11.47 -5.87 -7.79
CA GLU A 41 10.67 -5.37 -8.91
C GLU A 41 9.61 -6.40 -9.37
N ARG A 42 9.96 -7.70 -9.33
CA ARG A 42 8.97 -8.78 -9.52
C ARG A 42 7.94 -8.81 -8.39
N GLU A 43 8.36 -8.59 -7.15
CA GLU A 43 7.45 -8.47 -5.99
C GLU A 43 6.48 -7.29 -6.17
N LEU A 44 6.99 -6.12 -6.58
CA LEU A 44 6.18 -4.93 -6.87
C LEU A 44 5.16 -5.21 -7.98
N GLN A 45 5.54 -5.91 -9.05
CA GLN A 45 4.60 -6.30 -10.10
C GLN A 45 3.50 -7.22 -9.58
N LYS A 46 3.78 -8.12 -8.64
CA LYS A 46 2.74 -8.96 -8.00
C LYS A 46 1.73 -8.10 -7.24
N TYR A 47 2.20 -7.16 -6.40
CA TYR A 47 1.29 -6.25 -5.68
C TYR A 47 0.49 -5.35 -6.61
N ARG A 48 1.08 -4.86 -7.70
CA ARG A 48 0.36 -4.08 -8.73
C ARG A 48 -0.75 -4.89 -9.40
N LYS A 49 -0.47 -6.14 -9.78
CA LYS A 49 -1.48 -7.04 -10.34
C LYS A 49 -2.60 -7.32 -9.33
N GLN A 50 -2.26 -7.57 -8.07
CA GLN A 50 -3.26 -7.75 -7.01
C GLN A 50 -4.12 -6.50 -6.80
N ALA A 51 -3.51 -5.31 -6.76
CA ALA A 51 -4.25 -4.05 -6.64
C ALA A 51 -5.21 -3.83 -7.82
N GLN A 52 -4.77 -4.16 -9.05
CA GLN A 52 -5.62 -4.08 -10.24
C GLN A 52 -6.81 -5.05 -10.16
N GLN A 53 -6.57 -6.30 -9.72
CA GLN A 53 -7.64 -7.28 -9.52
C GLN A 53 -8.64 -6.81 -8.46
N ILE A 54 -8.18 -6.32 -7.30
CA ILE A 54 -9.04 -5.79 -6.24
C ILE A 54 -9.84 -4.58 -6.76
N SER A 55 -9.23 -3.69 -7.55
CA SER A 55 -9.91 -2.53 -8.14
C SER A 55 -11.02 -2.95 -9.12
N GLN A 56 -10.81 -4.00 -9.91
CA GLN A 56 -11.84 -4.57 -10.79
C GLN A 56 -13.00 -5.17 -9.98
N GLU A 57 -12.70 -5.89 -8.89
CA GLU A 57 -13.72 -6.42 -7.98
C GLU A 57 -14.52 -5.31 -7.29
N ILE A 58 -13.87 -4.22 -6.87
CA ILE A 58 -14.54 -3.03 -6.32
C ILE A 58 -15.50 -2.43 -7.35
N SER A 59 -15.07 -2.26 -8.60
CA SER A 59 -15.90 -1.74 -9.68
C SER A 59 -17.11 -2.65 -9.96
N ALA A 60 -16.92 -3.97 -9.89
CA ALA A 60 -18.01 -4.94 -10.02
C ALA A 60 -19.02 -4.82 -8.86
N LEU A 61 -18.55 -4.63 -7.63
CA LEU A 61 -19.41 -4.41 -6.46
C LEU A 61 -20.18 -3.09 -6.54
N GLU A 62 -19.58 -2.02 -7.08
CA GLU A 62 -20.27 -0.75 -7.33
C GLU A 62 -21.41 -0.91 -8.34
N ASN A 63 -21.15 -1.63 -9.43
CA ASN A 63 -22.18 -1.96 -10.42
C ASN A 63 -23.30 -2.82 -9.82
N GLN A 64 -22.97 -3.79 -8.98
CA GLN A 64 -23.97 -4.61 -8.27
C GLN A 64 -24.80 -3.74 -7.31
N LYS A 65 -24.16 -2.84 -6.56
CA LYS A 65 -24.86 -1.90 -5.67
C LYS A 65 -25.83 -1.01 -6.43
N ALA A 66 -25.42 -0.45 -7.57
CA ALA A 66 -26.28 0.38 -8.41
C ALA A 66 -27.49 -0.40 -8.95
N ARG A 67 -27.28 -1.64 -9.42
CA ARG A 67 -28.39 -2.52 -9.86
C ARG A 67 -29.33 -2.88 -8.72
N ALA A 68 -28.80 -3.17 -7.53
CA ALA A 68 -29.61 -3.44 -6.35
C ALA A 68 -30.46 -2.23 -5.95
N GLU A 69 -29.91 -1.01 -6.02
CA GLU A 69 -30.66 0.22 -5.76
C GLU A 69 -31.79 0.44 -6.79
N GLN A 70 -31.53 0.20 -8.07
CA GLN A 70 -32.57 0.28 -9.10
C GLN A 70 -33.71 -0.72 -8.86
N ARG A 71 -33.38 -1.97 -8.48
CA ARG A 71 -34.38 -2.99 -8.11
C ARG A 71 -35.18 -2.57 -6.89
N LYS A 72 -34.50 -2.04 -5.86
CA LYS A 72 -35.14 -1.52 -4.64
C LYS A 72 -36.16 -0.43 -5.00
N ASN A 73 -35.75 0.59 -5.74
CA ASN A 73 -36.65 1.70 -6.12
C ASN A 73 -37.86 1.21 -6.92
N LYS A 74 -37.67 0.23 -7.81
CA LYS A 74 -38.76 -0.41 -8.54
C LYS A 74 -39.73 -1.14 -7.60
N VAL A 75 -39.21 -1.97 -6.69
CA VAL A 75 -40.04 -2.71 -5.73
C VAL A 75 -40.77 -1.76 -4.78
N GLU A 76 -40.13 -0.69 -4.31
CA GLU A 76 -40.76 0.34 -3.49
C GLU A 76 -41.93 1.03 -4.24
N SER A 77 -41.72 1.38 -5.51
CA SER A 77 -42.80 1.92 -6.35
C SER A 77 -43.95 0.93 -6.54
N ASP A 78 -43.64 -0.36 -6.75
CA ASP A 78 -44.64 -1.41 -6.90
C ASP A 78 -45.43 -1.65 -5.59
N ILE A 79 -44.76 -1.56 -4.43
CA ILE A 79 -45.39 -1.65 -3.10
C ILE A 79 -46.36 -0.48 -2.94
N THR A 80 -45.92 0.76 -3.18
CA THR A 80 -46.79 1.94 -3.06
C THR A 80 -48.01 1.84 -3.97
N TYR A 81 -47.84 1.38 -5.22
CA TYR A 81 -48.95 1.15 -6.13
C TYR A 81 -49.94 0.10 -5.59
N VAL A 82 -49.43 -1.04 -5.09
CA VAL A 82 -50.26 -2.11 -4.53
C VAL A 82 -51.00 -1.65 -3.28
N GLU A 83 -50.35 -0.93 -2.37
CA GLU A 83 -50.95 -0.39 -1.15
C GLU A 83 -52.07 0.61 -1.45
N GLN A 84 -51.89 1.49 -2.43
CA GLN A 84 -52.95 2.41 -2.87
C GLN A 84 -54.16 1.68 -3.45
N ASN A 85 -53.93 0.63 -4.24
CA ASN A 85 -55.01 -0.19 -4.80
C ASN A 85 -55.72 -1.01 -3.73
N LEU A 86 -54.99 -1.54 -2.74
CA LEU A 86 -55.58 -2.24 -1.59
C LEU A 86 -56.56 -1.34 -0.86
N LEU A 87 -56.14 -0.13 -0.48
CA LEU A 87 -57.00 0.86 0.19
C LEU A 87 -58.26 1.16 -0.63
N SER A 88 -58.12 1.41 -1.93
CA SER A 88 -59.26 1.69 -2.81
C SER A 88 -60.24 0.51 -2.93
N ILE A 89 -59.74 -0.73 -2.99
CA ILE A 89 -60.58 -1.93 -3.07
C ILE A 89 -61.25 -2.19 -1.72
N GLU A 90 -60.56 -2.00 -0.60
CA GLU A 90 -61.11 -2.12 0.76
C GLU A 90 -62.27 -1.15 0.95
N ASP A 91 -62.10 0.12 0.56
CA ASP A 91 -63.16 1.14 0.64
C ASP A 91 -64.38 0.78 -0.23
N LYS A 92 -64.15 0.35 -1.49
CA LYS A 92 -65.22 -0.12 -2.38
C LYS A 92 -65.97 -1.30 -1.78
N ARG A 93 -65.24 -2.27 -1.25
CA ARG A 93 -65.81 -3.48 -0.66
C ARG A 93 -66.63 -3.14 0.59
N ALA A 94 -66.13 -2.24 1.45
CA ALA A 94 -66.87 -1.76 2.61
C ALA A 94 -68.17 -1.04 2.22
N ALA A 95 -68.18 -0.28 1.12
CA ALA A 95 -69.39 0.34 0.58
C ALA A 95 -70.39 -0.69 0.01
N LEU A 96 -69.89 -1.70 -0.70
CA LEU A 96 -70.72 -2.81 -1.21
C LEU A 96 -71.32 -3.63 -0.06
N GLU A 97 -70.52 -4.01 0.94
CA GLU A 97 -70.97 -4.77 2.11
C GLU A 97 -72.05 -4.02 2.91
N ARG A 98 -72.01 -2.68 2.96
CA ARG A 98 -73.06 -1.85 3.59
C ARG A 98 -74.33 -1.74 2.75
N SER A 99 -74.22 -1.63 1.43
CA SER A 99 -75.36 -1.36 0.53
C SER A 99 -76.11 -2.64 0.10
N MET A 100 -75.41 -3.77 -0.03
CA MET A 100 -76.03 -5.05 -0.39
C MET A 100 -77.23 -5.48 0.47
N PRO A 101 -77.15 -5.49 1.82
CA PRO A 101 -78.30 -5.91 2.65
C PRO A 101 -79.50 -4.98 2.51
N MET A 102 -79.27 -3.67 2.30
CA MET A 102 -80.33 -2.70 2.03
C MET A 102 -81.07 -3.06 0.74
N TRP A 103 -80.36 -3.26 -0.37
CA TRP A 103 -80.97 -3.60 -1.66
C TRP A 103 -81.65 -4.97 -1.65
N GLN A 104 -81.08 -5.95 -0.94
CA GLN A 104 -81.72 -7.25 -0.73
C GLN A 104 -83.03 -7.12 0.04
N GLY A 105 -83.05 -6.30 1.10
CA GLY A 105 -84.26 -6.01 1.87
C GLY A 105 -85.35 -5.35 1.03
N VAL A 106 -85.00 -4.31 0.27
CA VAL A 106 -85.93 -3.60 -0.64
C VAL A 106 -86.54 -4.56 -1.66
N VAL A 107 -85.71 -5.38 -2.32
CA VAL A 107 -86.20 -6.36 -3.31
C VAL A 107 -87.09 -7.42 -2.65
N GLN A 108 -86.72 -7.92 -1.46
CA GLN A 108 -87.49 -8.93 -0.74
C GLN A 108 -88.85 -8.40 -0.28
N GLU A 109 -88.90 -7.16 0.23
CA GLU A 109 -90.14 -6.50 0.64
C GLU A 109 -91.06 -6.28 -0.57
N GLU A 110 -90.55 -5.74 -1.68
CA GLU A 110 -91.33 -5.49 -2.89
C GLU A 110 -91.84 -6.80 -3.54
N LEU A 111 -91.02 -7.85 -3.56
CA LEU A 111 -91.44 -9.18 -4.02
C LEU A 111 -92.56 -9.75 -3.13
N THR A 112 -92.47 -9.56 -1.81
CA THR A 112 -93.50 -10.02 -0.87
C THR A 112 -94.81 -9.26 -1.07
N GLN A 113 -94.74 -7.93 -1.21
CA GLN A 113 -95.91 -7.10 -1.47
C GLN A 113 -96.57 -7.41 -2.82
N TYR A 114 -95.80 -7.78 -3.85
CA TYR A 114 -96.37 -8.03 -5.18
C TYR A 114 -96.87 -9.46 -5.36
N TYR A 115 -96.07 -10.47 -5.02
CA TYR A 115 -96.40 -11.88 -5.31
C TYR A 115 -97.15 -12.59 -4.17
N PHE A 116 -97.03 -12.12 -2.92
CA PHE A 116 -97.59 -12.82 -1.75
C PHE A 116 -98.75 -12.07 -1.08
N THR A 117 -99.10 -10.87 -1.54
CA THR A 117 -100.35 -10.21 -1.16
C THR A 117 -101.48 -10.84 -1.99
N PRO A 118 -102.50 -11.47 -1.38
CA PRO A 118 -103.55 -12.14 -2.14
C PRO A 118 -104.29 -11.13 -3.02
N SER A 119 -104.19 -11.27 -4.35
CA SER A 119 -104.98 -10.45 -5.26
C SER A 119 -106.45 -10.80 -5.09
N CYS A 120 -107.18 -9.96 -4.36
CA CYS A 120 -108.63 -9.96 -4.40
C CYS A 120 -109.07 -9.57 -5.82
N ALA A 121 -109.50 -10.54 -6.62
CA ALA A 121 -109.94 -10.33 -8.01
C ALA A 121 -111.15 -9.38 -8.15
N ALA A 122 -111.77 -8.95 -7.05
CA ALA A 122 -112.97 -8.10 -7.02
C ALA A 122 -112.78 -6.77 -6.25
N CYS A 123 -111.55 -6.38 -5.91
CA CYS A 123 -111.30 -5.14 -5.19
C CYS A 123 -111.05 -3.97 -6.18
N PRO A 124 -111.73 -2.81 -6.03
CA PRO A 124 -111.44 -1.63 -6.85
C PRO A 124 -109.99 -1.18 -6.61
N GLY A 125 -109.18 -1.09 -7.68
CA GLY A 125 -107.75 -0.78 -7.60
C GLY A 125 -106.81 -1.97 -7.85
N GLY A 126 -107.32 -3.10 -8.36
CA GLY A 126 -106.47 -4.10 -9.00
C GLY A 126 -105.65 -3.46 -10.13
N TYR A 127 -104.36 -3.78 -10.20
CA TYR A 127 -103.44 -3.16 -11.14
C TYR A 127 -103.94 -3.31 -12.58
N SER A 128 -103.84 -2.26 -13.38
CA SER A 128 -104.01 -2.40 -14.84
C SER A 128 -102.88 -3.25 -15.41
N LEU A 129 -103.07 -3.84 -16.59
CA LEU A 129 -102.04 -4.63 -17.26
C LEU A 129 -100.72 -3.82 -17.43
N GLU A 130 -100.82 -2.51 -17.69
CA GLU A 130 -99.67 -1.62 -17.78
C GLU A 130 -98.93 -1.46 -16.45
N GLN A 131 -99.67 -1.43 -15.33
CA GLN A 131 -99.10 -1.31 -13.99
C GLN A 131 -98.43 -2.62 -13.54
N GLU A 132 -99.02 -3.79 -13.86
CA GLU A 132 -98.38 -5.09 -13.61
C GLU A 132 -97.07 -5.23 -14.37
N ILE A 133 -97.05 -4.89 -15.67
CA ILE A 133 -95.84 -4.91 -16.49
C ILE A 133 -94.79 -3.95 -15.93
N PHE A 134 -95.17 -2.76 -15.50
CA PHE A 134 -94.25 -1.78 -14.93
C PHE A 134 -93.61 -2.28 -13.62
N VAL A 135 -94.41 -2.83 -12.70
CA VAL A 135 -93.93 -3.33 -11.41
C VAL A 135 -93.06 -4.57 -11.60
N ASP A 136 -93.46 -5.52 -12.43
CA ASP A 136 -92.64 -6.70 -12.77
C ASP A 136 -91.27 -6.30 -13.34
N ARG A 137 -91.26 -5.35 -14.29
CA ARG A 137 -90.03 -4.82 -14.90
C ARG A 137 -89.15 -4.15 -13.85
N MET A 138 -89.73 -3.35 -12.96
CA MET A 138 -89.01 -2.65 -11.90
C MET A 138 -88.38 -3.64 -10.91
N VAL A 139 -89.15 -4.61 -10.41
CA VAL A 139 -88.68 -5.61 -9.44
C VAL A 139 -87.60 -6.48 -10.08
N THR A 140 -87.77 -6.91 -11.32
CA THR A 140 -86.76 -7.67 -12.07
C THR A 140 -85.47 -6.88 -12.24
N HIS A 141 -85.56 -5.58 -12.56
CA HIS A 141 -84.38 -4.72 -12.67
C HIS A 141 -83.65 -4.53 -11.33
N LYS A 142 -84.39 -4.32 -10.23
CA LYS A 142 -83.81 -4.20 -8.89
C LYS A 142 -83.17 -5.51 -8.41
N ALA A 143 -83.80 -6.65 -8.68
CA ALA A 143 -83.24 -7.97 -8.39
C ALA A 143 -81.95 -8.22 -9.19
N ALA A 144 -81.92 -7.85 -10.47
CA ALA A 144 -80.71 -7.91 -11.30
C ALA A 144 -79.60 -7.00 -10.75
N PHE A 145 -79.93 -5.78 -10.32
CA PHE A 145 -78.98 -4.88 -9.69
C PHE A 145 -78.40 -5.44 -8.38
N ALA A 146 -79.24 -6.00 -7.51
CA ALA A 146 -78.80 -6.65 -6.27
C ALA A 146 -77.88 -7.86 -6.55
N ALA A 147 -78.16 -8.62 -7.61
CA ALA A 147 -77.28 -9.70 -8.06
C ALA A 147 -75.93 -9.18 -8.59
N GLU A 148 -75.92 -8.08 -9.33
CA GLU A 148 -74.68 -7.45 -9.81
C GLU A 148 -73.83 -6.93 -8.64
N LEU A 149 -74.42 -6.26 -7.65
CA LEU A 149 -73.70 -5.83 -6.44
C LEU A 149 -73.03 -7.01 -5.71
N LYS A 150 -73.73 -8.15 -5.61
CA LYS A 150 -73.18 -9.37 -5.00
C LYS A 150 -72.01 -9.92 -5.81
N LYS A 151 -72.10 -9.88 -7.14
CA LYS A 151 -71.02 -10.30 -8.06
C LYS A 151 -69.82 -9.36 -7.95
N GLU A 152 -70.02 -8.05 -8.01
CA GLU A 152 -68.97 -7.04 -7.82
C GLU A 152 -68.25 -7.21 -6.47
N ASN A 153 -69.00 -7.47 -5.38
CA ASN A 153 -68.40 -7.70 -4.07
C ASN A 153 -67.53 -8.97 -4.04
N LYS A 154 -67.97 -10.04 -4.71
CA LYS A 154 -67.18 -11.27 -4.85
C LYS A 154 -65.89 -11.00 -5.63
N GLU A 155 -65.97 -10.31 -6.76
CA GLU A 155 -64.81 -9.93 -7.57
C GLU A 155 -63.86 -9.00 -6.80
N ALA A 156 -64.38 -8.03 -6.05
CA ALA A 156 -63.59 -7.14 -5.20
C ALA A 156 -62.84 -7.92 -4.12
N LYS A 157 -63.48 -8.93 -3.49
CA LYS A 157 -62.84 -9.81 -2.50
C LYS A 157 -61.72 -10.65 -3.11
N GLU A 158 -61.92 -11.22 -4.30
CA GLU A 158 -60.89 -11.98 -5.01
C GLU A 158 -59.71 -11.08 -5.40
N ARG A 159 -59.99 -9.86 -5.89
CA ARG A 159 -58.94 -8.87 -6.18
C ARG A 159 -58.18 -8.47 -4.92
N LEU A 160 -58.87 -8.20 -3.82
CA LEU A 160 -58.23 -7.86 -2.55
C LEU A 160 -57.21 -8.93 -2.13
N HIS A 161 -57.63 -10.20 -2.09
CA HIS A 161 -56.74 -11.31 -1.77
C HIS A 161 -55.54 -11.39 -2.72
N SER A 162 -55.75 -11.18 -4.03
CA SER A 162 -54.65 -11.22 -5.01
C SER A 162 -53.62 -10.09 -4.78
N PHE A 163 -54.07 -8.90 -4.38
CA PHE A 163 -53.21 -7.77 -4.07
C PHE A 163 -52.50 -7.94 -2.72
N GLU A 164 -53.16 -8.51 -1.70
CA GLU A 164 -52.54 -8.84 -0.41
C GLU A 164 -51.38 -9.84 -0.58
N GLU A 165 -51.59 -10.89 -1.37
CA GLU A 165 -50.53 -11.84 -1.71
C GLU A 165 -49.38 -11.19 -2.47
N ARG A 166 -49.71 -10.32 -3.43
CA ARG A 166 -48.69 -9.56 -4.18
C ARG A 166 -47.91 -8.64 -3.25
N ASN A 167 -48.58 -7.95 -2.32
CA ASN A 167 -47.92 -7.08 -1.35
C ASN A 167 -46.95 -7.87 -0.47
N LYS A 168 -47.39 -9.02 0.05
CA LYS A 168 -46.54 -9.92 0.83
C LYS A 168 -45.29 -10.38 0.06
N LYS A 169 -45.45 -10.72 -1.23
CA LYS A 169 -44.32 -11.10 -2.11
C LYS A 169 -43.36 -9.93 -2.32
N LEU A 170 -43.87 -8.74 -2.58
CA LEU A 170 -43.04 -7.54 -2.77
C LEU A 170 -42.30 -7.14 -1.49
N MET A 171 -42.95 -7.21 -0.33
CA MET A 171 -42.31 -6.96 0.97
C MET A 171 -41.19 -7.96 1.26
N ALA A 172 -41.38 -9.24 0.93
CA ALA A 172 -40.32 -10.24 1.03
C ALA A 172 -39.14 -9.93 0.10
N GLN A 173 -39.42 -9.53 -1.15
CA GLN A 173 -38.38 -9.09 -2.10
C GLN A 173 -37.62 -7.85 -1.61
N SER A 174 -38.32 -6.87 -1.05
CA SER A 174 -37.71 -5.66 -0.46
C SER A 174 -36.75 -6.01 0.67
N SER A 175 -37.16 -6.91 1.58
CA SER A 175 -36.31 -7.41 2.66
C SER A 175 -35.06 -8.14 2.12
N GLN A 176 -35.23 -8.99 1.10
CA GLN A 176 -34.12 -9.70 0.47
C GLN A 176 -33.12 -8.74 -0.19
N ILE A 177 -33.60 -7.74 -0.92
CA ILE A 177 -32.75 -6.71 -1.54
C ILE A 177 -31.98 -5.93 -0.47
N LYS A 178 -32.62 -5.59 0.66
CA LYS A 178 -31.96 -4.91 1.78
C LYS A 178 -30.82 -5.73 2.38
N GLN A 179 -31.03 -7.04 2.55
CA GLN A 179 -29.97 -7.96 3.00
C GLN A 179 -28.83 -8.06 1.98
N GLU A 180 -29.14 -8.19 0.70
CA GLU A 180 -28.16 -8.20 -0.39
C GLU A 180 -27.31 -6.92 -0.38
N GLN A 181 -27.93 -5.75 -0.26
CA GLN A 181 -27.23 -4.47 -0.18
C GLN A 181 -26.28 -4.37 1.02
N ALA A 182 -26.66 -4.92 2.18
CA ALA A 182 -25.82 -4.96 3.37
C ALA A 182 -24.56 -5.82 3.13
N VAL A 183 -24.72 -7.00 2.53
CA VAL A 183 -23.61 -7.91 2.18
C VAL A 183 -22.68 -7.28 1.14
N ILE A 184 -23.24 -6.65 0.09
CA ILE A 184 -22.46 -5.92 -0.92
C ILE A 184 -21.66 -4.79 -0.26
N SER A 185 -22.30 -4.00 0.60
CA SER A 185 -21.65 -2.87 1.28
C SER A 185 -20.51 -3.32 2.21
N GLN A 186 -20.71 -4.42 2.94
CA GLN A 186 -19.66 -5.01 3.77
C GLN A 186 -18.48 -5.50 2.93
N SER A 187 -18.76 -6.21 1.83
CA SER A 187 -17.75 -6.72 0.91
C SER A 187 -16.96 -5.60 0.25
N PHE A 188 -17.64 -4.53 -0.17
CA PHE A 188 -17.04 -3.32 -0.74
C PHE A 188 -16.08 -2.66 0.26
N ASN A 189 -16.52 -2.44 1.50
CA ASN A 189 -15.68 -1.82 2.53
C ASN A 189 -14.45 -2.67 2.86
N LYS A 190 -14.60 -4.00 2.88
CA LYS A 190 -13.47 -4.92 3.07
C LYS A 190 -12.47 -4.80 1.92
N LYS A 191 -12.92 -4.88 0.67
CA LYS A 191 -12.07 -4.76 -0.52
C LYS A 191 -11.37 -3.41 -0.61
N LYS A 192 -12.04 -2.33 -0.21
CA LYS A 192 -11.43 -0.99 -0.14
C LYS A 192 -10.27 -0.94 0.86
N LYS A 193 -10.41 -1.60 2.02
CA LYS A 193 -9.30 -1.73 2.99
C LYS A 193 -8.16 -2.60 2.44
N ASP A 194 -8.49 -3.72 1.80
CA ASP A 194 -7.49 -4.62 1.19
C ASP A 194 -6.70 -3.90 0.08
N LEU A 195 -7.35 -3.01 -0.68
CA LEU A 195 -6.71 -2.18 -1.70
C LEU A 195 -5.71 -1.20 -1.07
N ASP A 196 -6.11 -0.46 -0.03
CA ASP A 196 -5.23 0.49 0.67
C ASP A 196 -4.00 -0.23 1.27
N VAL A 197 -4.20 -1.38 1.92
CA VAL A 197 -3.10 -2.20 2.45
C VAL A 197 -2.16 -2.66 1.33
N THR A 198 -2.70 -3.14 0.21
CA THR A 198 -1.90 -3.59 -0.94
C THR A 198 -1.12 -2.44 -1.58
N GLN A 199 -1.72 -1.25 -1.69
CA GLN A 199 -1.06 -0.04 -2.20
C GLN A 199 0.09 0.39 -1.30
N ARG A 200 -0.11 0.41 0.02
CA ARG A 200 0.96 0.73 0.98
C ARG A 200 2.13 -0.24 0.90
N LYS A 201 1.86 -1.54 0.73
CA LYS A 201 2.90 -2.56 0.50
C LYS A 201 3.66 -2.30 -0.80
N ALA A 202 2.96 -2.01 -1.89
CA ALA A 202 3.58 -1.66 -3.17
C ALA A 202 4.47 -0.41 -3.06
N ASP A 203 4.03 0.62 -2.34
CA ASP A 203 4.80 1.84 -2.13
C ASP A 203 6.04 1.61 -1.26
N ALA A 204 5.95 0.76 -0.24
CA ALA A 204 7.09 0.35 0.58
C ALA A 204 8.16 -0.37 -0.27
N VAL A 205 7.75 -1.37 -1.06
CA VAL A 205 8.66 -2.09 -1.96
C VAL A 205 9.27 -1.15 -3.01
N ARG A 206 8.48 -0.21 -3.55
CA ARG A 206 9.00 0.80 -4.49
C ARG A 206 10.09 1.67 -3.87
N LYS A 207 9.93 2.07 -2.60
CA LYS A 207 10.98 2.83 -1.87
C LYS A 207 12.24 1.97 -1.70
N GLU A 208 12.10 0.70 -1.36
CA GLU A 208 13.24 -0.23 -1.26
C GLU A 208 14.00 -0.37 -2.60
N ILE A 209 13.29 -0.53 -3.72
CA ILE A 209 13.89 -0.60 -5.06
C ILE A 209 14.70 0.67 -5.35
N ASN A 210 14.16 1.86 -5.02
CA ASN A 210 14.86 3.12 -5.23
C ASN A 210 16.16 3.20 -4.42
N GLU A 211 16.16 2.75 -3.16
CA GLU A 211 17.36 2.72 -2.32
C GLU A 211 18.40 1.70 -2.82
N LEU A 212 17.95 0.51 -3.27
CA LEU A 212 18.83 -0.50 -3.88
C LEU A 212 19.47 0.02 -5.18
N ASN A 213 18.68 0.64 -6.05
CA ASN A 213 19.16 1.22 -7.30
C ASN A 213 20.15 2.36 -7.07
N LYS A 214 19.88 3.20 -6.06
CA LYS A 214 20.81 4.24 -5.64
C LYS A 214 22.12 3.63 -5.15
N SER A 215 22.05 2.63 -4.28
CA SER A 215 23.23 1.91 -3.78
C SER A 215 24.05 1.25 -4.90
N ALA A 216 23.37 0.65 -5.89
CA ALA A 216 24.01 0.06 -7.07
C ALA A 216 24.70 1.13 -7.95
N ALA A 217 24.05 2.27 -8.18
CA ALA A 217 24.63 3.38 -8.93
C ALA A 217 25.86 3.98 -8.22
N GLU A 218 25.79 4.08 -6.90
CA GLU A 218 26.89 4.54 -6.06
C GLU A 218 28.12 3.62 -6.15
N LEU A 219 27.90 2.30 -6.09
CA LEU A 219 28.96 1.30 -6.25
C LEU A 219 29.55 1.31 -7.66
N ASN A 220 28.71 1.47 -8.68
CA ASN A 220 29.15 1.55 -10.08
C ASN A 220 30.02 2.79 -10.36
N ASN A 221 29.63 3.95 -9.84
CA ASN A 221 30.42 5.18 -9.96
C ASN A 221 31.78 5.06 -9.26
N LEU A 222 31.81 4.39 -8.10
CA LEU A 222 33.04 4.11 -7.38
C LEU A 222 33.96 3.17 -8.17
N LEU A 223 33.42 2.08 -8.75
CA LEU A 223 34.14 1.18 -9.66
C LEU A 223 34.74 1.94 -10.85
N ALA A 224 33.96 2.81 -11.51
CA ALA A 224 34.45 3.63 -12.62
C ALA A 224 35.58 4.57 -12.20
N SER A 225 35.53 5.14 -10.98
CA SER A 225 36.60 5.98 -10.45
C SER A 225 37.90 5.20 -10.21
N PHE A 226 37.80 3.94 -9.74
CA PHE A 226 38.96 3.07 -9.57
C PHE A 226 39.57 2.67 -10.91
N GLU A 227 38.75 2.34 -11.91
CA GLU A 227 39.25 2.06 -13.26
C GLU A 227 39.97 3.26 -13.88
N ARG A 228 39.43 4.48 -13.70
CA ARG A 228 40.11 5.72 -14.14
C ARG A 228 41.44 5.93 -13.42
N LYS A 229 41.47 5.76 -12.10
CA LYS A 229 42.71 5.86 -11.31
C LYS A 229 43.74 4.82 -11.74
N ARG A 230 43.31 3.58 -12.04
CA ARG A 230 44.20 2.53 -12.55
C ARG A 230 44.77 2.89 -13.92
N LYS A 231 43.92 3.28 -14.88
CA LYS A 231 44.37 3.73 -16.21
C LYS A 231 45.33 4.92 -16.12
N ALA A 232 45.07 5.89 -15.24
CA ALA A 232 45.96 7.03 -15.03
C ALA A 232 47.29 6.64 -14.35
N ALA A 233 47.28 5.69 -13.42
CA ALA A 233 48.49 5.17 -12.78
C ALA A 233 49.35 4.32 -13.71
N ASP A 234 48.72 3.51 -14.57
CA ASP A 234 49.39 2.73 -15.62
C ASP A 234 50.00 3.67 -16.67
N ALA A 235 49.28 4.72 -17.09
CA ALA A 235 49.79 5.77 -17.98
C ALA A 235 50.95 6.57 -17.35
N LYS A 236 50.87 6.91 -16.06
CA LYS A 236 51.98 7.58 -15.33
C LYS A 236 53.20 6.68 -15.15
N LYS A 237 53.02 5.38 -14.90
CA LYS A 237 54.13 4.41 -14.83
C LYS A 237 54.81 4.21 -16.19
N ALA A 238 54.04 4.23 -17.28
CA ALA A 238 54.58 4.20 -18.63
C ALA A 238 55.36 5.47 -18.99
N ALA A 239 54.92 6.65 -18.50
CA ALA A 239 55.59 7.93 -18.73
C ALA A 239 56.81 8.19 -17.83
N ALA A 240 56.91 7.54 -16.66
CA ALA A 240 57.95 7.82 -15.65
C ALA A 240 59.17 6.87 -15.67
N SER A 241 59.34 6.02 -16.69
CA SER A 241 60.49 5.10 -16.76
C SER A 241 61.73 5.76 -17.38
N LYS A 242 62.49 6.50 -16.55
CA LYS A 242 63.97 6.50 -16.56
C LYS A 242 64.47 6.51 -15.10
N THR A 243 64.98 5.34 -14.66
CA THR A 243 65.81 5.06 -13.45
C THR A 243 65.10 4.92 -12.08
N PRO A 244 65.57 4.00 -11.19
CA PRO A 244 64.73 3.29 -10.23
C PRO A 244 64.76 3.90 -8.82
N VAL A 245 63.58 4.05 -8.22
CA VAL A 245 63.41 4.30 -6.79
C VAL A 245 62.77 3.06 -6.16
N LYS A 246 63.40 2.55 -5.08
CA LYS A 246 62.92 1.44 -4.25
C LYS A 246 61.43 1.60 -3.94
N LYS A 247 60.61 0.70 -4.48
CA LYS A 247 59.20 0.55 -4.10
C LYS A 247 59.14 -0.20 -2.77
N SER A 248 58.53 0.42 -1.77
CA SER A 248 57.97 -0.29 -0.63
C SER A 248 56.94 -1.31 -1.14
N THR A 249 57.24 -2.58 -0.95
CA THR A 249 56.54 -3.78 -1.44
C THR A 249 55.55 -4.34 -0.43
N THR A 250 54.80 -3.48 0.26
CA THR A 250 53.69 -3.92 1.13
C THR A 250 52.38 -3.35 0.60
N GLY A 251 51.36 -4.21 0.47
CA GLY A 251 50.00 -3.80 0.10
C GLY A 251 49.41 -2.80 1.09
N PRO A 252 48.16 -2.35 0.88
CA PRO A 252 47.49 -1.44 1.80
C PRO A 252 47.56 -2.01 3.22
N ARG A 253 48.05 -1.24 4.18
CA ARG A 253 48.16 -1.64 5.58
C ARG A 253 47.89 -0.44 6.47
N ILE A 254 47.22 -0.70 7.58
CA ILE A 254 47.08 0.30 8.64
C ILE A 254 48.43 0.36 9.36
N ASP A 255 49.12 1.49 9.22
CA ASP A 255 50.46 1.70 9.80
C ASP A 255 50.35 2.18 11.26
N ALA A 256 49.55 1.45 12.05
CA ALA A 256 49.33 1.66 13.48
C ALA A 256 49.23 0.29 14.17
N ALA A 257 49.50 0.21 15.47
CA ALA A 257 49.20 -1.00 16.23
C ALA A 257 47.68 -1.10 16.46
N ARG A 258 47.15 -2.32 16.64
CA ARG A 258 45.78 -2.49 17.15
C ARG A 258 45.65 -1.78 18.50
N HIS A 259 44.49 -1.22 18.78
CA HIS A 259 44.20 -0.47 20.01
C HIS A 259 45.23 0.64 20.33
N SER A 260 45.68 1.39 19.33
CA SER A 260 46.67 2.47 19.52
C SER A 260 46.23 3.84 19.01
N LEU A 261 45.24 3.89 18.13
CA LEU A 261 44.73 5.14 17.57
C LEU A 261 43.83 5.85 18.60
N PRO A 262 44.02 7.15 18.85
CA PRO A 262 43.11 7.91 19.71
C PRO A 262 41.72 8.03 19.09
N TRP A 263 40.69 8.07 19.94
CA TRP A 263 39.32 8.36 19.51
C TRP A 263 39.24 9.72 18.80
N PRO A 264 38.42 9.83 17.74
CA PRO A 264 38.29 11.07 16.99
C PRO A 264 37.41 12.12 17.69
N VAL A 265 36.59 11.69 18.64
CA VAL A 265 35.72 12.54 19.47
C VAL A 265 35.44 11.81 20.79
N ALA A 266 35.17 12.56 21.87
CA ALA A 266 34.78 11.93 23.14
C ALA A 266 33.30 11.51 23.10
N GLY A 267 33.03 10.26 23.51
CA GLY A 267 31.67 9.75 23.64
C GLY A 267 31.59 8.23 23.52
N THR A 268 30.38 7.71 23.32
CA THR A 268 30.11 6.26 23.28
C THR A 268 29.67 5.81 21.89
N VAL A 269 30.05 4.59 21.51
CA VAL A 269 29.60 3.97 20.26
C VAL A 269 28.11 3.67 20.33
N ILE A 270 27.32 4.35 19.48
CA ILE A 270 25.86 4.19 19.38
C ILE A 270 25.44 3.34 18.19
N SER A 271 26.36 3.04 17.27
CA SER A 271 26.15 2.10 16.17
C SER A 271 27.47 1.43 15.82
N LYS A 272 27.45 0.10 15.68
CA LYS A 272 28.64 -0.73 15.50
C LYS A 272 28.92 -1.00 14.02
N PHE A 273 30.17 -1.37 13.73
CA PHE A 273 30.59 -1.85 12.42
C PHE A 273 29.98 -3.22 12.10
N GLY A 274 29.76 -3.50 10.81
CA GLY A 274 29.31 -4.78 10.33
C GLY A 274 27.79 -4.99 10.39
N LYS A 275 27.36 -6.23 10.62
CA LYS A 275 25.97 -6.66 10.49
C LYS A 275 25.14 -6.24 11.71
N GLU A 276 24.14 -5.40 11.50
CA GLU A 276 23.21 -4.92 12.54
C GLU A 276 21.77 -5.32 12.20
N TYR A 277 21.03 -5.83 13.18
CA TYR A 277 19.60 -6.11 13.03
C TYR A 277 18.78 -4.88 13.37
N ARG A 278 17.89 -4.48 12.46
CA ARG A 278 16.97 -3.36 12.67
C ARG A 278 15.56 -3.87 12.91
N ALA A 279 15.11 -3.75 14.16
CA ALA A 279 13.80 -4.22 14.61
C ALA A 279 12.63 -3.47 13.94
N ASP A 280 12.79 -2.18 13.69
CA ASP A 280 11.77 -1.34 13.03
C ASP A 280 11.62 -1.64 11.53
N LEU A 281 12.67 -2.21 10.91
CA LEU A 281 12.70 -2.58 9.49
C LEU A 281 12.63 -4.10 9.28
N ASN A 282 12.58 -4.87 10.37
CA ASN A 282 12.59 -6.34 10.40
C ASN A 282 13.64 -6.96 9.44
N THR A 283 14.84 -6.37 9.38
CA THR A 283 15.89 -6.78 8.43
C THR A 283 17.31 -6.53 8.97
N TRP A 284 18.29 -7.13 8.31
CA TRP A 284 19.71 -6.95 8.59
C TRP A 284 20.31 -5.91 7.65
N ILE A 285 21.09 -4.98 8.21
CA ILE A 285 21.88 -3.99 7.47
C ILE A 285 23.37 -4.21 7.73
N PHE A 286 24.23 -3.75 6.83
CA PHE A 286 25.69 -3.80 7.00
C PHE A 286 26.23 -2.37 7.04
N ARG A 287 27.12 -2.08 8.00
CA ARG A 287 27.73 -0.76 8.18
C ARG A 287 29.24 -0.82 8.01
N ASP A 288 29.76 0.10 7.21
CA ASP A 288 31.19 0.21 6.93
C ASP A 288 31.96 0.99 8.01
N GLY A 289 31.28 1.51 9.03
CA GLY A 289 31.90 2.27 10.11
C GLY A 289 31.07 2.27 11.38
N ILE A 290 31.54 3.01 12.38
CA ILE A 290 30.86 3.22 13.66
C ILE A 290 30.24 4.61 13.73
N LYS A 291 29.23 4.75 14.60
CA LYS A 291 28.73 6.07 15.02
C LYS A 291 29.09 6.30 16.48
N ILE A 292 29.69 7.44 16.77
CA ILE A 292 30.11 7.84 18.11
C ILE A 292 29.22 9.00 18.53
N SER A 293 28.53 8.87 19.67
CA SER A 293 27.79 10.00 20.25
C SER A 293 28.77 11.12 20.61
N ALA A 294 28.37 12.38 20.39
CA ALA A 294 29.22 13.53 20.68
C ALA A 294 28.34 14.71 21.08
N LYS A 295 28.86 15.63 21.90
CA LYS A 295 28.13 16.89 22.16
C LYS A 295 28.09 17.71 20.88
N ALA A 296 27.01 18.46 20.67
CA ALA A 296 26.87 19.29 19.48
C ALA A 296 27.98 20.35 19.48
N GLY A 297 28.70 20.48 18.35
CA GLY A 297 29.83 21.40 18.23
C GLY A 297 31.14 20.91 18.85
N GLU A 298 31.19 19.68 19.39
CA GLU A 298 32.41 19.12 19.97
C GLU A 298 33.50 18.95 18.90
N PRO A 299 34.76 19.35 19.16
CA PRO A 299 35.82 19.23 18.17
C PRO A 299 36.07 17.78 17.77
N VAL A 300 36.03 17.51 16.47
CA VAL A 300 36.42 16.23 15.88
C VAL A 300 37.86 16.32 15.41
N ARG A 301 38.64 15.28 15.70
CA ARG A 301 40.08 15.23 15.51
C ARG A 301 40.50 14.03 14.68
N THR A 302 41.56 14.18 13.91
CA THR A 302 42.10 13.06 13.15
C THR A 302 42.77 12.02 14.06
N ALA A 303 42.60 10.74 13.73
CA ALA A 303 43.05 9.62 14.54
C ALA A 303 44.55 9.33 14.30
N ALA A 304 45.08 9.71 13.14
CA ALA A 304 46.48 9.55 12.80
C ALA A 304 46.99 10.76 12.01
N GLU A 305 48.30 10.92 11.88
CA GLU A 305 48.86 11.97 11.01
C GLU A 305 48.58 11.65 9.54
N GLY A 306 48.26 12.66 8.73
CA GLY A 306 47.93 12.42 7.33
C GLY A 306 47.62 13.68 6.54
N SER A 307 47.27 13.49 5.27
CA SER A 307 46.87 14.58 4.37
C SER A 307 45.39 14.49 4.03
N VAL A 308 44.69 15.63 4.06
CA VAL A 308 43.27 15.69 3.70
C VAL A 308 43.12 15.50 2.19
N ILE A 309 42.40 14.46 1.79
CA ILE A 309 42.12 14.16 0.38
C ILE A 309 40.68 14.51 -0.03
N TYR A 310 39.82 14.82 0.94
CA TYR A 310 38.46 15.29 0.72
C TYR A 310 37.97 16.11 1.93
N ALA A 311 37.29 17.21 1.67
CA ALA A 311 36.63 18.05 2.67
C ALA A 311 35.39 18.71 2.04
N GLY A 312 34.20 18.28 2.44
CA GLY A 312 32.94 18.86 1.95
C GLY A 312 31.70 18.00 2.20
N PRO A 313 30.51 18.44 1.79
CA PRO A 313 29.28 17.66 1.90
C PRO A 313 29.36 16.38 1.07
N PHE A 314 28.90 15.25 1.62
CA PHE A 314 28.91 13.95 0.95
C PHE A 314 27.68 13.12 1.29
N ARG A 315 26.72 13.09 0.36
CA ARG A 315 25.50 12.24 0.41
C ARG A 315 24.77 12.36 1.76
N SER A 316 24.33 11.24 2.32
CA SER A 316 23.67 11.13 3.61
C SER A 316 24.64 11.19 4.79
N TYR A 317 25.95 11.37 4.58
CA TYR A 317 26.94 11.52 5.64
C TYR A 317 27.14 12.98 6.07
N GLY A 318 26.40 13.93 5.49
CA GLY A 318 26.56 15.35 5.78
C GLY A 318 27.93 15.85 5.37
N ASN A 319 28.54 16.74 6.14
CA ASN A 319 29.90 17.18 5.89
C ASN A 319 30.89 16.08 6.28
N VAL A 320 31.80 15.76 5.36
CA VAL A 320 32.79 14.69 5.47
C VAL A 320 34.19 15.22 5.25
N VAL A 321 35.13 14.71 6.05
CA VAL A 321 36.58 14.84 5.83
C VAL A 321 37.17 13.45 5.66
N ILE A 322 38.03 13.27 4.65
CA ILE A 322 38.79 12.02 4.45
C ILE A 322 40.28 12.34 4.55
N VAL A 323 40.99 11.61 5.40
CA VAL A 323 42.42 11.77 5.63
C VAL A 323 43.16 10.52 5.13
N ASP A 324 44.19 10.73 4.32
CA ASP A 324 45.14 9.72 3.87
C ASP A 324 46.36 9.70 4.80
N HIS A 325 46.58 8.58 5.48
CA HIS A 325 47.68 8.35 6.41
C HIS A 325 48.86 7.61 5.75
N ASN A 326 48.87 7.53 4.43
CA ASN A 326 49.79 6.75 3.60
C ASN A 326 49.53 5.24 3.64
N LYS A 327 50.19 4.51 2.73
CA LYS A 327 50.10 3.03 2.61
C LYS A 327 48.66 2.52 2.52
N GLY A 328 47.76 3.32 1.96
CA GLY A 328 46.35 2.99 1.80
C GLY A 328 45.55 2.98 3.11
N PHE A 329 46.08 3.51 4.21
CA PHE A 329 45.32 3.71 5.43
C PHE A 329 44.54 5.03 5.33
N PHE A 330 43.21 4.94 5.31
CA PHE A 330 42.35 6.11 5.30
C PHE A 330 41.45 6.14 6.53
N THR A 331 41.14 7.35 6.97
CA THR A 331 40.06 7.59 7.92
C THR A 331 39.02 8.51 7.31
N ILE A 332 37.76 8.23 7.61
CA ILE A 332 36.60 8.99 7.13
C ILE A 332 35.85 9.51 8.35
N TYR A 333 35.58 10.81 8.35
CA TYR A 333 34.87 11.51 9.41
C TYR A 333 33.63 12.14 8.81
N GLY A 334 32.44 11.69 9.20
CA GLY A 334 31.17 12.21 8.72
C GLY A 334 30.29 12.75 9.84
N PHE A 335 29.14 13.28 9.45
CA PHE A 335 28.21 14.02 10.31
C PHE A 335 28.85 15.25 10.96
N LEU A 336 29.82 15.88 10.28
CA LEU A 336 30.41 17.12 10.77
C LEU A 336 29.38 18.26 10.60
N LYS A 337 29.33 19.16 11.57
CA LYS A 337 28.56 20.41 11.46
C LYS A 337 29.34 21.41 10.60
N GLU A 338 30.57 21.68 11.00
CA GLU A 338 31.50 22.57 10.31
C GLU A 338 32.80 21.81 10.00
N ILE A 339 33.42 22.12 8.87
CA ILE A 339 34.72 21.59 8.47
C ILE A 339 35.77 22.69 8.69
N SER A 340 36.83 22.36 9.41
CA SER A 340 37.94 23.28 9.68
C SER A 340 39.19 22.98 8.85
N ALA A 341 39.23 21.84 8.16
CA ALA A 341 40.36 21.41 7.34
C ALA A 341 40.06 21.51 5.84
N SER A 342 41.07 21.86 5.04
CA SER A 342 41.00 22.00 3.58
C SER A 342 41.69 20.84 2.87
N VAL A 343 41.28 20.56 1.63
CA VAL A 343 41.95 19.55 0.79
C VAL A 343 43.41 19.94 0.58
N GLY A 344 44.33 19.02 0.86
CA GLY A 344 45.78 19.23 0.79
C GLY A 344 46.43 19.53 2.15
N ASP A 345 45.65 19.84 3.19
CA ASP A 345 46.19 20.11 4.52
C ASP A 345 46.87 18.87 5.10
N LYS A 346 48.04 19.08 5.72
CA LYS A 346 48.72 18.05 6.52
C LYS A 346 48.32 18.22 7.97
N LEU A 347 47.70 17.18 8.53
CA LEU A 347 47.21 17.16 9.90
C LEU A 347 48.11 16.27 10.75
N PRO A 348 48.59 16.74 11.92
CA PRO A 348 49.21 15.87 12.91
C PRO A 348 48.15 14.96 13.56
N VAL A 349 48.58 13.92 14.28
CA VAL A 349 47.71 13.12 15.15
C VAL A 349 46.91 14.07 16.06
N GLN A 350 45.60 13.86 16.15
CA GLN A 350 44.66 14.68 16.93
C GLN A 350 44.50 16.15 16.46
N GLY A 351 44.95 16.48 15.25
CA GLY A 351 44.63 17.74 14.57
C GLY A 351 43.12 17.89 14.36
N VAL A 352 42.59 19.10 14.57
CA VAL A 352 41.16 19.40 14.44
C VAL A 352 40.77 19.39 12.96
N ILE A 353 39.69 18.68 12.64
CA ILE A 353 39.16 18.58 11.27
C ILE A 353 37.80 19.25 11.10
N GLY A 354 37.10 19.50 12.21
CA GLY A 354 35.77 20.08 12.22
C GLY A 354 35.09 19.90 13.56
N THR A 355 33.76 20.08 13.58
CA THR A 355 32.94 19.94 14.78
C THR A 355 31.83 18.90 14.58
N ALA A 356 31.44 18.22 15.66
CA ALA A 356 30.39 17.21 15.63
C ALA A 356 29.03 17.83 15.32
N GLY A 357 28.31 17.20 14.40
CA GLY A 357 27.00 17.63 13.91
C GLY A 357 25.94 16.55 14.12
N GLN A 358 24.86 16.67 13.35
CA GLN A 358 23.69 15.83 13.52
C GLN A 358 23.80 14.53 12.72
N ASP A 359 23.40 13.39 13.30
CA ASP A 359 23.27 12.13 12.56
C ASP A 359 22.17 12.24 11.49
N THR A 360 22.57 12.49 10.25
CA THR A 360 21.69 12.63 9.08
C THR A 360 21.14 11.30 8.58
N GLN A 361 21.53 10.17 9.17
CA GLN A 361 21.05 8.83 8.84
C GLN A 361 20.11 8.26 9.92
N SER A 362 19.66 9.07 10.89
CA SER A 362 18.70 8.62 11.89
C SER A 362 17.29 8.50 11.32
N SER A 363 16.63 7.37 11.57
CA SER A 363 15.24 7.13 11.15
C SER A 363 14.20 7.89 11.99
N SER A 364 14.60 8.49 13.12
CA SER A 364 13.70 9.21 14.04
C SER A 364 13.42 10.66 13.65
N GLY A 365 13.99 11.18 12.56
CA GLY A 365 13.81 12.58 12.13
C GLY A 365 14.53 13.63 12.99
N THR A 366 14.89 13.31 14.24
CA THR A 366 15.75 14.11 15.12
C THR A 366 17.03 13.33 15.41
N GLY A 367 18.03 13.42 14.53
CA GLY A 367 19.34 12.84 14.80
C GLY A 367 19.93 13.44 16.08
N LYS A 368 20.44 12.61 16.99
CA LYS A 368 21.29 13.12 18.08
C LYS A 368 22.64 13.53 17.48
N SER A 369 23.34 14.42 18.17
CA SER A 369 24.69 14.81 17.75
C SER A 369 25.63 13.60 17.81
N ALA A 370 26.31 13.33 16.70
CA ALA A 370 27.15 12.15 16.54
C ALA A 370 28.20 12.38 15.44
N VAL A 371 29.24 11.55 15.43
CA VAL A 371 30.25 11.49 14.39
C VAL A 371 30.23 10.10 13.76
N TYR A 372 30.19 10.06 12.43
CA TYR A 372 30.46 8.82 11.69
C TYR A 372 31.98 8.66 11.56
N PHE A 373 32.50 7.51 11.96
CA PHE A 373 33.92 7.20 11.85
C PHE A 373 34.15 5.85 11.17
N GLU A 374 35.04 5.84 10.20
CA GLU A 374 35.38 4.65 9.44
C GLU A 374 36.88 4.60 9.18
N ILE A 375 37.46 3.41 9.32
CA ILE A 375 38.84 3.11 8.98
C ILE A 375 38.85 2.23 7.74
N ARG A 376 39.65 2.60 6.73
CA ARG A 376 39.86 1.79 5.55
C ARG A 376 41.32 1.35 5.42
N GLN A 377 41.49 0.07 5.12
CA GLN A 377 42.73 -0.50 4.60
C GLN A 377 42.57 -0.68 3.09
N GLY A 378 43.06 0.29 2.33
CA GLY A 378 42.84 0.44 0.91
C GLY A 378 41.37 0.69 0.61
N THR A 379 40.72 -0.34 0.07
CA THR A 379 39.30 -0.32 -0.31
C THR A 379 38.41 -1.09 0.66
N THR A 380 38.97 -1.79 1.63
CA THR A 380 38.22 -2.56 2.62
C THR A 380 38.02 -1.72 3.88
N ALA A 381 36.76 -1.57 4.30
CA ALA A 381 36.44 -1.04 5.62
C ALA A 381 36.74 -2.10 6.67
N VAL A 382 37.39 -1.70 7.76
CA VAL A 382 37.70 -2.58 8.90
C VAL A 382 37.01 -2.04 10.14
N ASP A 383 36.76 -2.91 11.12
CA ASP A 383 36.15 -2.48 12.38
C ASP A 383 37.05 -1.45 13.08
N PRO A 384 36.62 -0.18 13.20
CA PRO A 384 37.42 0.85 13.86
C PRO A 384 37.71 0.53 15.34
N GLN A 385 36.85 -0.24 16.00
CA GLN A 385 37.01 -0.58 17.41
C GLN A 385 38.22 -1.48 17.68
N GLU A 386 38.74 -2.20 16.66
CA GLU A 386 39.99 -2.97 16.78
C GLU A 386 41.25 -2.10 16.79
N TRP A 387 41.14 -0.83 16.38
CA TRP A 387 42.30 0.07 16.21
C TRP A 387 42.31 1.22 17.20
N LEU A 388 41.14 1.60 17.71
CA LEU A 388 40.97 2.68 18.69
C LEU A 388 41.35 2.23 20.12
N LYS A 389 41.93 3.15 20.90
CA LYS A 389 42.43 2.93 22.27
C LYS A 389 41.56 3.53 23.36
#